data_AF-A0A0D0VA71-F1
#
_entry.id   AF-A0A0D0VA71-F1
#
_cell.length_a   1.000
_cell.length_b   1.000
_cell.length_c   1.000
_cell.angle_alpha   90.00
_cell.angle_beta   90.00
_cell.angle_gamma   90.00
#
_symmetry.space_group_name_H-M   'P 1'
#
loop_
_entity.id
_entity.type
_entity.pdbx_description
1 polymer ?
#
loop_
_entity_poly.entity_id
_entity_poly.type
_entity_poly.pdbx_seq_one_letter_code
_entity_poly.pdbx_strand_id
1 'polypeptide(L)'
;MLREVKVGLDNQSSAPRTFFGVSRRIWLLVAVVLGIFTFSRVLFPSHDPLSSLGVGLLTSKDYLNASASDPAPFAFCPVFGPGDEVAARRGQWGLLRSRLHMGSGARVQRVVQKAMAGLPVTISVLGGSVSSCHGAGNDPVSPGCYPAQFFEWWNSVFPHPSSELTNGASRRTDSAYFAYCSTHHLPDHTDLVILEFDASDPK
;
A
#
# COMPACT_ATOMS: atom_id res chain seq x y z
N MET A 1 -93.70 -29.21 -10.32
CA MET A 1 -92.28 -29.61 -10.22
C MET A 1 -91.51 -28.82 -11.27
N LEU A 2 -90.58 -27.99 -10.79
CA LEU A 2 -89.71 -27.10 -11.56
C LEU A 2 -88.60 -27.89 -12.26
N ARG A 3 -88.21 -27.48 -13.48
CA ARG A 3 -86.82 -27.05 -13.73
C ARG A 3 -86.68 -26.38 -15.10
N GLU A 4 -86.39 -25.09 -15.08
CA GLU A 4 -85.72 -24.41 -16.18
C GLU A 4 -84.25 -24.82 -16.23
N VAL A 5 -83.74 -25.00 -17.46
CA VAL A 5 -82.32 -25.22 -17.73
C VAL A 5 -81.71 -23.89 -18.14
N LYS A 6 -80.98 -23.27 -17.20
CA LYS A 6 -80.20 -22.06 -17.41
C LYS A 6 -78.83 -22.45 -17.98
N VAL A 7 -78.60 -22.15 -19.25
CA VAL A 7 -77.29 -22.31 -19.91
C VAL A 7 -76.45 -21.09 -19.53
N GLY A 8 -75.38 -21.33 -18.76
CA GLY A 8 -74.43 -20.30 -18.33
C GLY A 8 -73.47 -19.91 -19.45
N LEU A 9 -73.26 -18.60 -19.62
CA LEU A 9 -72.18 -18.03 -20.41
C LEU A 9 -70.85 -18.23 -19.67
N ASP A 10 -69.89 -18.83 -20.35
CA ASP A 10 -68.52 -18.97 -19.87
C ASP A 10 -67.84 -17.60 -19.77
N ASN A 11 -67.48 -17.24 -18.54
CA ASN A 11 -66.70 -16.05 -18.22
C ASN A 11 -65.22 -16.34 -18.47
N GLN A 12 -64.67 -15.82 -19.56
CA GLN A 12 -63.27 -16.01 -19.96
C GLN A 12 -62.36 -15.18 -19.04
N SER A 13 -61.84 -15.79 -17.97
CA SER A 13 -60.87 -15.16 -17.10
C SER A 13 -59.48 -15.16 -17.75
N SER A 14 -58.92 -13.96 -17.90
CA SER A 14 -57.58 -13.74 -18.43
C SER A 14 -56.54 -14.18 -17.41
N ALA A 15 -55.92 -15.34 -17.64
CA ALA A 15 -54.82 -15.83 -16.80
C ALA A 15 -53.62 -14.86 -16.86
N PRO A 16 -53.06 -14.44 -15.72
CA PRO A 16 -51.92 -13.53 -15.71
C PRO A 16 -50.67 -14.25 -16.21
N ARG A 17 -49.98 -13.63 -17.17
CA ARG A 17 -48.70 -14.11 -17.72
C ARG A 17 -47.63 -14.11 -16.63
N THR A 18 -47.39 -15.26 -16.01
CA THR A 18 -46.27 -15.54 -15.13
C THR A 18 -45.05 -15.91 -15.98
N PHE A 19 -43.91 -15.29 -15.70
CA PHE A 19 -42.64 -15.61 -16.35
C PHE A 19 -41.72 -16.17 -15.26
N PHE A 20 -41.26 -17.42 -15.43
CA PHE A 20 -40.51 -18.18 -14.41
C PHE A 20 -41.20 -18.27 -13.03
N GLY A 21 -42.51 -18.52 -12.98
CA GLY A 21 -43.22 -18.78 -11.73
C GLY A 21 -43.37 -17.58 -10.79
N VAL A 22 -42.90 -16.40 -11.19
CA VAL A 22 -42.91 -15.18 -10.39
C VAL A 22 -43.76 -14.11 -11.10
N SER A 23 -44.53 -13.34 -10.32
CA SER A 23 -45.41 -12.30 -10.89
C SER A 23 -44.60 -11.18 -11.55
N ARG A 24 -45.11 -10.63 -12.66
CA ARG A 24 -44.50 -9.49 -13.38
C ARG A 24 -44.19 -8.29 -12.46
N ARG A 25 -44.95 -8.12 -11.38
CA ARG A 25 -44.76 -7.05 -10.38
C ARG A 25 -43.46 -7.23 -9.60
N ILE A 26 -43.09 -8.46 -9.28
CA ILE A 26 -41.85 -8.77 -8.54
C ILE A 26 -40.62 -8.50 -9.43
N TRP A 27 -40.68 -8.88 -10.71
CA TRP A 27 -39.61 -8.57 -11.66
C TRP A 27 -39.41 -7.07 -11.88
N LEU A 28 -40.48 -6.27 -11.88
CA LEU A 28 -40.38 -4.81 -11.94
C LEU A 28 -39.69 -4.24 -10.69
N LEU A 29 -39.99 -4.75 -9.50
CA LEU A 29 -39.33 -4.34 -8.27
C LEU A 29 -37.83 -4.68 -8.29
N VAL A 30 -37.46 -5.89 -8.75
CA VAL A 30 -36.06 -6.30 -8.88
C VAL A 30 -35.31 -5.39 -9.86
N ALA A 31 -35.91 -5.07 -11.00
CA ALA A 31 -35.33 -4.17 -11.99
C ALA A 31 -35.13 -2.75 -11.45
N VAL A 32 -36.10 -2.23 -10.67
CA VAL A 32 -35.97 -0.92 -10.01
C VAL A 32 -34.87 -0.93 -8.96
N VAL A 33 -34.77 -1.97 -8.14
CA VAL A 33 -33.71 -2.08 -7.11
C VAL A 33 -32.33 -2.17 -7.76
N LEU A 34 -32.17 -2.98 -8.81
CA LEU A 34 -30.93 -3.05 -9.58
C LEU A 34 -30.61 -1.70 -10.25
N GLY A 35 -31.62 -1.03 -10.81
CA GLY A 35 -31.49 0.31 -11.37
C GLY A 35 -30.98 1.32 -10.34
N ILE A 36 -31.55 1.36 -9.14
CA ILE A 36 -31.11 2.23 -8.04
C ILE A 36 -29.68 1.89 -7.60
N PHE A 37 -29.32 0.61 -7.50
CA PHE A 37 -27.96 0.19 -7.15
C PHE A 37 -26.93 0.59 -8.22
N THR A 38 -27.29 0.48 -9.50
CA THR A 38 -26.41 0.93 -10.59
C THR A 38 -26.31 2.45 -10.62
N PHE A 39 -27.41 3.17 -10.43
CA PHE A 39 -27.45 4.63 -10.42
C PHE A 39 -26.70 5.22 -9.21
N SER A 40 -26.79 4.60 -8.04
CA SER A 40 -26.04 5.02 -6.86
C SER A 40 -24.54 4.82 -7.05
N ARG A 41 -24.10 3.76 -7.74
CA ARG A 41 -22.69 3.55 -8.11
C ARG A 41 -22.17 4.57 -9.13
N VAL A 42 -23.04 5.12 -9.97
CA VAL A 42 -22.69 6.17 -10.95
C VAL A 42 -22.59 7.55 -10.30
N LEU A 43 -23.50 7.87 -9.38
CA LEU A 43 -23.50 9.15 -8.66
C LEU A 43 -22.45 9.21 -7.54
N PHE A 44 -22.13 8.06 -6.94
CA PHE A 44 -21.14 7.95 -5.87
C PHE A 44 -20.07 6.92 -6.28
N PRO A 45 -19.19 7.26 -7.24
CA PRO A 45 -18.04 6.42 -7.54
C PRO A 45 -17.22 6.30 -6.26
N SER A 46 -17.11 5.07 -5.74
CA SER A 46 -16.18 4.74 -4.67
C SER A 46 -14.77 4.90 -5.27
N HIS A 47 -14.22 6.10 -5.18
CA HIS A 47 -12.85 6.35 -5.62
C HIS A 47 -11.91 5.66 -4.63
N ASP A 48 -11.33 4.54 -5.05
CA ASP A 48 -10.07 4.08 -4.47
C ASP A 48 -8.98 5.05 -4.94
N PRO A 49 -8.41 5.91 -4.07
CA PRO A 49 -7.36 6.85 -4.46
C PRO A 49 -6.11 6.14 -5.00
N LEU A 50 -5.96 4.84 -4.72
CA LEU A 50 -4.86 4.03 -5.22
C LEU A 50 -5.07 3.53 -6.66
N SER A 51 -6.30 3.49 -7.16
CA SER A 51 -6.61 3.00 -8.52
C SER A 51 -6.35 4.06 -9.60
N SER A 52 -6.26 5.35 -9.24
CA SER A 52 -5.92 6.43 -10.19
C SER A 52 -4.41 6.65 -10.36
N LEU A 53 -3.60 6.02 -9.49
CA LEU A 53 -2.16 5.90 -9.66
C LEU A 53 -1.89 4.92 -10.79
N GLY A 54 -2.03 5.44 -12.01
CA GLY A 54 -1.84 4.70 -13.24
C GLY A 54 -0.61 3.81 -13.13
N VAL A 55 -0.81 2.52 -13.39
CA VAL A 55 0.23 1.52 -13.63
C VAL A 55 0.89 1.84 -14.98
N GLY A 56 1.32 3.08 -15.18
CA GLY A 56 2.36 3.37 -16.14
C GLY A 56 3.59 2.61 -15.68
N LEU A 57 4.22 1.87 -16.60
CA LEU A 57 5.45 1.13 -16.35
C LEU A 57 6.53 2.12 -15.90
N LEU A 58 6.63 2.37 -14.60
CA LEU A 58 7.64 3.25 -14.02
C LEU A 58 9.01 2.65 -14.31
N THR A 59 9.77 3.30 -15.18
CA THR A 59 11.16 2.93 -15.44
C THR A 59 12.03 3.49 -14.32
N SER A 60 12.73 2.63 -13.58
CA SER A 60 13.75 3.09 -12.64
C SER A 60 14.85 3.82 -13.41
N LYS A 61 15.16 5.05 -12.98
CA LYS A 61 16.31 5.81 -13.48
C LYS A 61 17.42 5.73 -12.45
N ASP A 62 18.64 5.43 -12.90
CA ASP A 62 19.81 5.40 -12.03
C ASP A 62 20.46 6.79 -11.95
N TYR A 63 20.07 7.55 -10.92
CA TYR A 63 20.60 8.89 -10.68
C TYR A 63 22.03 8.89 -10.10
N LEU A 64 22.60 7.73 -9.76
CA LEU A 64 23.99 7.62 -9.31
C LEU A 64 24.98 7.60 -10.48
N ASN A 65 24.51 7.38 -11.71
CA ASN A 65 25.31 7.46 -12.93
C ASN A 65 25.17 8.84 -13.62
N ALA A 66 25.22 9.91 -12.82
CA ALA A 66 25.06 11.28 -13.32
C ALA A 66 26.36 11.78 -13.98
N SER A 67 26.63 11.35 -15.21
CA SER A 67 27.64 11.98 -16.08
C SER A 67 27.17 13.29 -16.72
N ALA A 68 25.92 13.73 -16.48
CA ALA A 68 25.36 14.96 -17.04
C ALA A 68 24.41 15.66 -16.05
N SER A 69 24.83 16.86 -15.65
CA SER A 69 24.14 18.15 -15.41
C SER A 69 22.61 18.32 -15.43
N ASP A 70 21.78 17.28 -15.23
CA ASP A 70 20.35 17.50 -15.02
C ASP A 70 20.09 17.92 -13.57
N PRO A 71 19.24 18.93 -13.31
CA PRO A 71 18.87 19.29 -11.94
C PRO A 71 18.24 18.07 -11.27
N ALA A 72 18.59 17.86 -9.99
CA ALA A 72 18.07 16.74 -9.22
C ALA A 72 16.53 16.70 -9.33
N PRO A 73 15.93 15.57 -9.72
CA PRO A 73 14.49 15.46 -9.97
C PRO A 73 13.66 15.71 -8.70
N PHE A 74 14.30 15.59 -7.53
CA PHE A 74 13.69 15.79 -6.24
C PHE A 74 14.55 16.73 -5.40
N ALA A 75 13.91 17.72 -4.78
CA ALA A 75 14.59 18.66 -3.89
C ALA A 75 15.18 17.98 -2.64
N PHE A 76 14.66 16.81 -2.25
CA PHE A 76 15.05 16.12 -1.03
C PHE A 76 16.24 15.15 -1.18
N CYS A 77 16.72 14.89 -2.41
CA CYS A 77 17.86 13.99 -2.63
C CYS A 77 18.69 14.41 -3.85
N PRO A 78 19.38 15.57 -3.79
CA PRO A 78 20.31 15.96 -4.83
C PRO A 78 21.62 15.19 -4.65
N VAL A 79 21.79 14.09 -5.38
CA VAL A 79 23.05 13.33 -5.42
C VAL A 79 24.17 14.27 -5.91
N PHE A 80 25.25 14.42 -5.14
CA PHE A 80 26.31 15.41 -5.39
C PHE A 80 25.85 16.87 -5.33
N GLY A 81 24.72 17.14 -4.68
CA GLY A 81 24.23 18.49 -4.45
C GLY A 81 24.94 19.22 -3.31
N PRO A 82 24.67 20.53 -3.14
CA PRO A 82 25.11 21.27 -1.96
C PRO A 82 24.60 20.61 -0.67
N GLY A 83 25.51 20.36 0.29
CA GLY A 83 25.17 19.71 1.57
C GLY A 83 25.21 18.19 1.56
N ASP A 84 25.53 17.53 0.44
CA ASP A 84 25.72 16.08 0.37
C ASP A 84 27.11 15.67 0.88
N GLU A 85 27.29 15.68 2.21
CA GLU A 85 28.56 15.33 2.86
C GLU A 85 28.98 13.88 2.58
N VAL A 86 28.00 12.98 2.41
CA VAL A 86 28.27 11.56 2.14
C VAL A 86 28.84 11.40 0.74
N ALA A 87 28.24 12.03 -0.27
CA ALA A 87 28.77 12.00 -1.63
C ALA A 87 30.11 12.73 -1.74
N ALA A 88 30.29 13.86 -1.04
CA ALA A 88 31.57 14.57 -0.99
C ALA A 88 32.70 13.70 -0.41
N ARG A 89 32.40 12.90 0.62
CA ARG A 89 33.40 12.03 1.29
C ARG A 89 33.64 10.71 0.56
N ARG A 90 32.59 10.10 -0.01
CA ARG A 90 32.66 8.74 -0.58
C ARG A 90 32.84 8.73 -2.10
N GLY A 91 32.47 9.81 -2.78
CA GLY A 91 32.44 9.89 -4.24
C GLY A 91 31.43 8.92 -4.87
N GLN A 92 31.31 8.99 -6.20
CA GLN A 92 30.39 8.15 -6.98
C GLN A 92 30.66 6.67 -6.78
N TRP A 93 31.92 6.25 -6.83
CA TRP A 93 32.28 4.84 -6.64
C TRP A 93 31.96 4.32 -5.24
N GLY A 94 32.11 5.15 -4.20
CA GLY A 94 31.74 4.77 -2.85
C GLY A 94 30.23 4.61 -2.66
N LEU A 95 29.44 5.50 -3.26
CA LEU A 95 27.98 5.40 -3.27
C LEU A 95 27.50 4.19 -4.08
N LEU A 96 28.08 3.94 -5.26
CA LEU A 96 27.70 2.77 -6.06
C LEU A 96 28.00 1.45 -5.33
N ARG A 97 29.05 1.40 -4.52
CA ARG A 97 29.39 0.22 -3.70
C ARG A 97 28.39 -0.05 -2.57
N SER A 98 27.62 0.92 -2.10
CA SER A 98 26.58 0.66 -1.10
C SER A 98 25.35 -0.05 -1.69
N ARG A 99 25.19 -0.01 -3.03
CA ARG A 99 24.10 -0.68 -3.74
C ARG A 99 24.53 -2.09 -4.17
N LEU A 100 24.30 -3.07 -3.30
CA LEU A 100 24.58 -4.48 -3.59
C LEU A 100 23.60 -5.09 -4.59
N HIS A 101 22.31 -4.76 -4.48
CA HIS A 101 21.25 -5.28 -5.35
C HIS A 101 20.13 -4.25 -5.52
N MET A 102 19.70 -4.01 -6.76
CA MET A 102 18.62 -3.04 -7.06
C MET A 102 17.23 -3.68 -7.11
N GLY A 103 17.15 -4.94 -7.54
CA GLY A 103 15.87 -5.61 -7.82
C GLY A 103 15.02 -4.86 -8.86
N SER A 104 13.70 -5.08 -8.85
CA SER A 104 12.77 -4.40 -9.76
C SER A 104 12.32 -3.02 -9.28
N GLY A 105 12.42 -2.74 -7.97
CA GLY A 105 11.96 -1.49 -7.35
C GLY A 105 10.44 -1.24 -7.36
N ALA A 106 9.63 -2.09 -8.01
CA ALA A 106 8.22 -1.81 -8.26
C ALA A 106 7.38 -1.58 -6.98
N ARG A 107 7.68 -2.32 -5.89
CA ARG A 107 6.99 -2.12 -4.60
C ARG A 107 7.43 -0.84 -3.91
N VAL A 108 8.73 -0.55 -3.93
CA VAL A 108 9.29 0.70 -3.37
C VAL A 108 8.70 1.91 -4.09
N GLN A 109 8.60 1.85 -5.42
CA GLN A 109 7.97 2.90 -6.22
C GLN A 109 6.50 3.13 -5.83
N ARG A 110 5.73 2.08 -5.54
CA ARG A 110 4.34 2.22 -5.05
C ARG A 110 4.27 2.89 -3.68
N VAL A 111 5.20 2.58 -2.78
CA VAL A 111 5.28 3.25 -1.46
C VAL A 111 5.60 4.73 -1.64
N VAL A 112 6.57 5.07 -2.48
CA VAL A 112 6.92 6.47 -2.78
C VAL A 112 5.75 7.19 -3.44
N GLN A 113 5.06 6.55 -4.38
CA GLN A 113 3.86 7.09 -5.01
C GLN A 113 2.73 7.35 -4.01
N LYS A 114 2.48 6.41 -3.09
CA LYS A 114 1.53 6.57 -1.99
C LYS A 114 1.89 7.81 -1.15
N ALA A 115 3.16 7.95 -0.80
CA ALA A 115 3.67 9.09 -0.03
C ALA A 115 3.54 10.42 -0.80
N MET A 116 3.86 10.43 -2.10
CA MET A 116 3.71 11.60 -2.99
C MET A 116 2.24 12.02 -3.15
N ALA A 117 1.30 11.08 -3.04
CA ALA A 117 -0.13 11.38 -3.02
C ALA A 117 -0.62 11.94 -1.66
N GLY A 118 0.28 12.15 -0.70
CA GLY A 118 -0.05 12.64 0.64
C GLY A 118 -0.77 11.62 1.51
N LEU A 119 -0.67 10.32 1.18
CA LEU A 119 -1.27 9.25 1.98
C LEU A 119 -0.30 8.77 3.07
N PRO A 120 -0.80 8.29 4.23
CA PRO A 120 0.05 7.79 5.31
C PRO A 120 0.87 6.58 4.86
N VAL A 121 2.11 6.51 5.33
CA VAL A 121 2.98 5.34 5.08
C VAL A 121 3.39 4.73 6.40
N THR A 122 3.16 3.42 6.55
CA THR A 122 3.60 2.64 7.70
C THR A 122 4.91 1.93 7.39
N ILE A 123 5.92 2.16 8.23
CA ILE A 123 7.28 1.66 8.07
C ILE A 123 7.56 0.71 9.24
N SER A 124 8.06 -0.48 8.95
CA SER A 124 8.50 -1.42 9.98
C SER A 124 9.94 -1.85 9.77
N VAL A 125 10.65 -2.10 10.87
CA VAL A 125 12.03 -2.59 10.85
C VAL A 125 12.09 -3.91 11.59
N LEU A 126 12.62 -4.94 10.93
CA LEU A 126 13.03 -6.19 11.57
C LEU A 126 14.55 -6.27 11.50
N GLY A 127 15.17 -6.58 12.63
CA GLY A 127 16.61 -6.65 12.67
C GLY A 127 17.16 -7.12 14.00
N GLY A 128 18.48 -7.12 14.06
CA GLY A 128 19.24 -7.50 15.25
C GLY A 128 19.47 -6.36 16.23
N SER A 129 20.61 -6.46 16.93
CA SER A 129 20.96 -5.54 18.02
C SER A 129 21.13 -4.08 17.55
N VAL A 130 21.62 -3.84 16.34
CA VAL A 130 21.79 -2.50 15.77
C VAL A 130 20.42 -1.84 15.55
N SER A 131 19.51 -2.53 14.88
CA SER A 131 18.13 -2.05 14.70
C SER A 131 17.35 -1.89 16.01
N SER A 132 17.62 -2.71 17.02
CA SER A 132 17.05 -2.56 18.38
C SER A 132 17.65 -1.40 19.19
N CYS A 133 18.49 -0.58 18.55
CA CYS A 133 19.17 0.56 19.14
C CYS A 133 20.10 0.22 20.32
N HIS A 134 20.71 -0.96 20.28
CA HIS A 134 21.70 -1.31 21.28
C HIS A 134 22.94 -0.41 21.15
N GLY A 135 23.31 0.24 22.25
CA GLY A 135 24.47 1.14 22.29
C GLY A 135 24.21 2.59 21.82
N ALA A 136 22.99 2.92 21.37
CA ALA A 136 22.63 4.24 20.85
C ALA A 136 21.40 4.85 21.55
N GLY A 137 21.26 4.64 22.86
CA GLY A 137 20.14 5.11 23.68
C GLY A 137 19.30 3.98 24.28
N ASN A 138 19.44 2.74 23.77
CA ASN A 138 18.76 1.52 24.23
C ASN A 138 17.23 1.51 24.15
N ASP A 139 16.62 2.58 23.66
CA ASP A 139 15.21 2.66 23.29
C ASP A 139 15.09 2.48 21.77
N PRO A 140 14.30 1.52 21.26
CA PRO A 140 14.16 1.25 19.82
C PRO A 140 13.65 2.44 18.99
N VAL A 141 13.02 3.46 19.61
CA VAL A 141 12.54 4.66 18.92
C VAL A 141 13.29 5.93 19.33
N SER A 142 14.44 5.80 19.99
CA SER A 142 15.26 6.97 20.34
C SER A 142 15.78 7.68 19.07
N PRO A 143 15.88 9.03 19.06
CA PRO A 143 16.40 9.80 17.92
C PRO A 143 17.84 9.41 17.50
N GLY A 144 18.61 8.80 18.41
CA GLY A 144 19.95 8.29 18.11
C GLY A 144 19.95 7.01 17.26
N CYS A 145 18.82 6.32 17.15
CA CYS A 145 18.70 5.06 16.44
C CYS A 145 18.42 5.29 14.96
N TYR A 146 19.07 4.52 14.08
CA TYR A 146 18.85 4.68 12.64
C TYR A 146 17.38 4.51 12.19
N PRO A 147 16.54 3.62 12.79
CA PRO A 147 15.14 3.52 12.40
C PRO A 147 14.37 4.82 12.63
N ALA A 148 14.62 5.48 13.76
CA ALA A 148 14.03 6.77 14.09
C ALA A 148 14.54 7.86 13.15
N GLN A 149 15.86 7.95 12.91
CA GLN A 149 16.43 8.93 11.97
C GLN A 149 15.90 8.75 10.54
N PHE A 150 15.74 7.50 10.10
CA PHE A 150 15.14 7.21 8.80
C PHE A 150 13.69 7.68 8.73
N PHE A 151 12.90 7.43 9.78
CA PHE A 151 11.51 7.86 9.86
C PHE A 151 11.35 9.38 9.99
N GLU A 152 12.24 10.05 10.72
CA GLU A 152 12.30 11.51 10.81
C GLU A 152 12.63 12.13 9.45
N TRP A 153 13.64 11.60 8.75
CA TRP A 153 13.92 11.98 7.37
C TRP A 153 12.70 11.74 6.47
N TRP A 154 12.08 10.57 6.56
CA TRP A 154 10.89 10.24 5.77
C TRP A 154 9.78 11.27 5.98
N ASN A 155 9.45 11.63 7.22
CA ASN A 155 8.42 12.62 7.53
C ASN A 155 8.83 14.06 7.15
N SER A 156 10.12 14.37 7.11
CA SER A 156 10.60 15.65 6.58
C SER A 156 10.32 15.79 5.08
N VAL A 157 10.29 14.67 4.34
CA VAL A 157 10.06 14.63 2.89
C VAL A 157 8.58 14.45 2.56
N PHE A 158 7.92 13.51 3.23
CA PHE A 158 6.53 13.13 3.03
C PHE A 158 5.73 13.31 4.33
N PRO A 159 5.45 14.57 4.74
CA PRO A 159 4.82 14.84 6.02
C PRO A 159 3.39 14.32 6.04
N HIS A 160 3.09 13.43 6.98
CA HIS A 160 1.72 12.98 7.25
C HIS A 160 1.58 12.56 8.73
N PRO A 161 0.58 13.07 9.47
CA PRO A 161 0.45 12.84 10.91
C PRO A 161 0.12 11.37 11.28
N SER A 162 -0.42 10.61 10.34
CA SER A 162 -0.73 9.17 10.51
C SER A 162 0.30 8.25 9.86
N SER A 163 1.46 8.75 9.46
CA SER A 163 2.60 7.88 9.15
C SER A 163 3.14 7.31 10.46
N GLU A 164 3.55 6.05 10.47
CA GLU A 164 3.95 5.35 11.69
C GLU A 164 5.22 4.53 11.48
N LEU A 165 6.05 4.46 12.53
CA LEU A 165 7.21 3.60 12.61
C LEU A 165 6.93 2.48 13.63
N THR A 166 7.11 1.23 13.22
CA THR A 166 7.14 0.08 14.11
C THR A 166 8.53 -0.55 14.10
N ASN A 167 9.28 -0.39 15.18
CA ASN A 167 10.57 -1.07 15.32
C ASN A 167 10.37 -2.43 16.02
N GLY A 168 10.24 -3.48 15.22
CA GLY A 168 10.14 -4.88 15.67
C GLY A 168 11.49 -5.59 15.78
N ALA A 169 12.60 -4.85 15.81
CA ALA A 169 13.92 -5.44 15.96
C ALA A 169 14.13 -6.00 17.37
N SER A 170 14.82 -7.14 17.45
CA SER A 170 15.12 -7.81 18.71
C SER A 170 16.63 -8.02 18.86
N ARG A 171 17.10 -7.98 20.10
CA ARG A 171 18.52 -8.17 20.41
C ARG A 171 18.89 -9.64 20.31
N ARG A 172 20.11 -9.91 19.84
CA ARG A 172 20.67 -11.27 19.76
C ARG A 172 19.76 -12.24 18.99
N THR A 173 19.06 -11.74 17.99
CA THR A 173 18.27 -12.54 17.05
C THR A 173 18.84 -12.37 15.64
N ASP A 174 18.64 -13.41 14.85
CA ASP A 174 19.09 -13.55 13.47
C ASP A 174 17.87 -13.71 12.54
N SER A 175 18.12 -13.81 11.24
CA SER A 175 17.06 -14.01 10.25
C SER A 175 16.32 -15.34 10.44
N ALA A 176 16.98 -16.37 10.95
CA ALA A 176 16.38 -17.67 11.21
C ALA A 176 15.25 -17.59 12.25
N TYR A 177 15.42 -16.80 13.31
CA TYR A 177 14.35 -16.49 14.25
C TYR A 177 13.16 -15.79 13.58
N PHE A 178 13.41 -14.73 12.81
CA PHE A 178 12.34 -13.96 12.17
C PHE A 178 11.64 -14.70 11.03
N ALA A 179 12.26 -15.72 10.43
CA ALA A 179 11.61 -16.60 9.47
C ALA A 179 10.37 -17.30 10.05
N TYR A 180 10.36 -17.59 11.36
CA TYR A 180 9.22 -18.20 12.05
C TYR A 180 8.39 -17.19 12.85
N CYS A 181 9.01 -16.13 13.38
CA CYS A 181 8.36 -15.23 14.34
C CYS A 181 8.03 -13.83 13.80
N SER A 182 8.33 -13.52 12.53
CA SER A 182 8.13 -12.17 11.94
C SER A 182 6.73 -11.58 12.16
N THR A 183 5.67 -12.39 12.08
CA THR A 183 4.30 -11.92 12.30
C THR A 183 4.06 -11.36 13.71
N HIS A 184 4.84 -11.76 14.72
CA HIS A 184 4.74 -11.19 16.06
C HIS A 184 5.46 -9.85 16.21
N HIS A 185 6.32 -9.50 15.26
CA HIS A 185 7.13 -8.28 15.27
C HIS A 185 6.68 -7.27 14.22
N LEU A 186 5.67 -7.61 13.42
CA LEU A 186 5.08 -6.75 12.41
C LEU A 186 3.62 -6.46 12.74
N PRO A 187 3.13 -5.25 12.45
CA PRO A 187 1.69 -4.99 12.35
C PRO A 187 1.06 -5.83 11.24
N ASP A 188 -0.26 -6.02 11.30
CA ASP A 188 -1.03 -6.67 10.22
C ASP A 188 -0.89 -5.95 8.87
N HIS A 189 -0.60 -4.65 8.90
CA HIS A 189 -0.48 -3.79 7.72
C HIS A 189 0.79 -2.93 7.77
N THR A 190 1.74 -3.22 6.87
CA THR A 190 2.97 -2.44 6.68
C THR A 190 3.22 -2.18 5.20
N ASP A 191 3.51 -0.92 4.84
CA ASP A 191 3.85 -0.54 3.46
C ASP A 191 5.31 -0.82 3.11
N LEU A 192 6.23 -0.54 4.05
CA LEU A 192 7.67 -0.71 3.89
C LEU A 192 8.26 -1.50 5.06
N VAL A 193 8.93 -2.61 4.76
CA VAL A 193 9.69 -3.39 5.74
C VAL A 193 11.18 -3.29 5.43
N ILE A 194 11.98 -2.86 6.40
CA ILE A 194 13.44 -2.89 6.36
C ILE A 194 13.92 -4.13 7.12
N LEU A 195 14.78 -4.94 6.49
CA LEU A 195 15.35 -6.14 7.09
C LEU A 195 16.86 -5.93 7.32
N GLU A 196 17.32 -6.10 8.56
CA GLU A 196 18.72 -5.88 8.96
C GLU A 196 19.23 -7.05 9.81
N PHE A 197 19.84 -8.03 9.14
CA PHE A 197 20.38 -9.24 9.78
C PHE A 197 21.84 -9.54 9.42
N ASP A 198 22.46 -8.73 8.56
CA ASP A 198 23.80 -9.01 8.01
C ASP A 198 24.90 -9.13 9.09
N ALA A 199 24.76 -8.37 10.18
CA ALA A 199 25.67 -8.45 11.33
C ALA A 199 25.28 -9.53 12.38
N SER A 200 24.06 -10.06 12.30
CA SER A 200 23.53 -11.05 13.24
C SER A 200 23.64 -12.48 12.72
N ASP A 201 23.52 -12.68 11.42
CA ASP A 201 23.49 -14.00 10.81
C ASP A 201 24.88 -14.67 10.86
N PRO A 202 24.94 -16.00 11.07
CA PRO A 202 26.20 -16.73 11.00
C PRO A 202 26.80 -16.65 9.59
N LYS A 203 28.13 -16.58 9.54
CA LYS A 203 28.92 -16.55 8.30
C LYS A 203 28.99 -17.89 7.60
#